data_AF-A0A7V8V345-F1
#
_entry.id   AF-A0A7V8V345-F1
#
_cell.length_a   1.000
_cell.length_b   1.000
_cell.length_c   1.000
_cell.angle_alpha   90.00
_cell.angle_beta   90.00
_cell.angle_gamma   90.00
#
_symmetry.space_group_name_H-M   'P 1'
#
loop_
_entity.id
_entity.type
_entity.pdbx_description
1 polymer ?
#
loop_
_entity_poly.entity_id
_entity_poly.type
_entity_poly.pdbx_seq_one_letter_code
_entity_poly.pdbx_strand_id
1 'polypeptide(L)'
;MHLKCPHCSTVLNVTSPAGTQVQCPTCQGMFVVPQATPQVSAPVITPREPGSKPLRKKPQSKTEQAEGAEGAEGEEELESGGIPVDLILKIAKVVVLPMFLAVVLFFVLVSMGILEIGSGGDVVDDSPYVDDGVANSGNQIQDVMEAAEKGDIYINWVPAKNSATMEGFKVKINHIDWGEVRGRDESGELVTSNGRPYMNVYLELSNRSDKTFDFKSWYGNQFNSQNGAIRTAQLSDDDKNMYYPLKFDDLADLKWWTPSKTFKPAEEGTDAIVFDVPEDFDPNQVENLYLDLPGEAIGKSGSYRFKIPKSMIQGL
;
A
#
# COMPACT_ATOMS: atom_id res chain seq x y z
N MET A 1 -21.72 -22.53 -27.27
CA MET A 1 -20.36 -22.09 -26.88
C MET A 1 -19.59 -21.73 -28.15
N HIS A 2 -18.65 -20.78 -28.09
CA HIS A 2 -17.84 -20.39 -29.25
C HIS A 2 -16.49 -21.10 -29.18
N LEU A 3 -16.17 -21.90 -30.19
CA LEU A 3 -14.91 -22.65 -30.28
C LEU A 3 -14.23 -22.34 -31.62
N LYS A 4 -12.91 -22.16 -31.61
CA LYS A 4 -12.12 -22.02 -32.84
C LYS A 4 -11.81 -23.42 -33.39
N CYS A 5 -12.08 -23.64 -34.67
CA CYS A 5 -11.69 -24.88 -35.33
C CYS A 5 -10.15 -24.98 -35.39
N PRO A 6 -9.52 -26.08 -34.94
CA PRO A 6 -8.06 -26.22 -34.95
C PRO A 6 -7.46 -26.34 -36.35
N HIS A 7 -8.28 -26.66 -37.36
CA HIS A 7 -7.83 -26.87 -38.75
C HIS A 7 -7.83 -25.59 -39.58
N CYS A 8 -8.76 -24.67 -39.34
CA CYS A 8 -8.96 -23.47 -40.17
C CYS A 8 -9.21 -22.17 -39.39
N SER A 9 -9.11 -22.20 -38.07
CA SER A 9 -9.29 -21.05 -37.17
C SER A 9 -10.67 -20.36 -37.22
N THR A 10 -11.64 -20.90 -37.95
CA THR A 10 -13.01 -20.36 -37.99
C THR A 10 -13.69 -20.53 -36.64
N VAL A 11 -14.35 -19.47 -36.16
CA VAL A 11 -15.15 -19.50 -34.93
C VAL A 11 -16.49 -20.19 -35.22
N LEU A 12 -16.75 -21.28 -34.50
CA LEU A 12 -17.97 -22.08 -34.64
C LEU A 12 -18.83 -21.93 -33.39
N ASN A 13 -20.14 -21.81 -33.58
CA ASN A 13 -21.10 -21.93 -32.50
C ASN A 13 -21.51 -23.40 -32.36
N VAL A 14 -20.97 -24.09 -31.36
CA VAL A 14 -21.21 -25.51 -31.11
C VAL A 14 -22.18 -25.66 -29.94
N THR A 15 -23.22 -26.49 -30.12
CA THR A 15 -24.22 -26.86 -29.09
C THR A 15 -24.03 -28.28 -28.56
N SER A 16 -23.10 -29.05 -29.12
CA SER A 16 -22.83 -30.43 -28.70
C SER A 16 -22.16 -30.51 -27.32
N PRO A 17 -22.42 -31.57 -26.53
CA PRO A 17 -21.75 -31.80 -25.25
C PRO A 17 -20.23 -31.92 -25.37
N ALA A 18 -19.52 -31.62 -24.29
CA ALA A 18 -18.08 -31.83 -24.25
C ALA A 18 -17.69 -33.31 -24.41
N GLY A 19 -16.57 -33.57 -25.08
CA GLY A 19 -16.12 -34.91 -25.45
C GLY A 19 -16.75 -35.46 -26.75
N THR A 20 -17.69 -34.74 -27.37
CA THR A 20 -18.25 -35.15 -28.66
C THR A 20 -17.33 -34.76 -29.83
N GLN A 21 -17.26 -35.62 -30.85
CA GLN A 21 -16.63 -35.26 -32.12
C GLN A 21 -17.60 -34.42 -32.95
N VAL A 22 -17.12 -33.28 -33.43
CA VAL A 22 -17.86 -32.37 -34.30
C VAL A 22 -17.06 -32.10 -35.56
N GLN A 23 -17.76 -31.95 -36.69
CA GLN A 23 -17.15 -31.65 -37.98
C GLN A 23 -17.28 -30.15 -38.28
N CYS A 24 -16.19 -29.50 -38.66
CA CYS A 24 -16.22 -28.11 -39.07
C CYS A 24 -16.95 -27.95 -40.42
N PRO A 25 -17.98 -27.09 -40.54
CA PRO A 25 -18.67 -26.87 -41.81
C PRO A 25 -17.80 -26.17 -42.87
N THR A 26 -16.76 -25.44 -42.45
CA THR A 26 -15.89 -24.67 -43.35
C THR A 26 -14.81 -25.52 -44.00
N CYS A 27 -14.12 -26.36 -43.22
CA CYS A 27 -12.96 -27.14 -43.70
C CYS A 27 -13.17 -28.65 -43.65
N GLN A 28 -14.34 -29.11 -43.16
CA GLN A 28 -14.69 -30.53 -42.97
C GLN A 28 -13.80 -31.30 -41.99
N GLY A 29 -12.85 -30.64 -41.30
CA GLY A 29 -12.01 -31.25 -40.28
C GLY A 29 -12.82 -31.65 -39.05
N MET A 30 -12.60 -32.88 -38.57
CA MET A 30 -13.19 -33.37 -37.31
C MET A 30 -12.30 -32.99 -36.12
N PHE A 31 -12.92 -32.63 -35.01
CA PHE A 31 -12.24 -32.35 -33.74
C PHE A 31 -13.15 -32.66 -32.55
N VAL A 32 -12.56 -32.86 -31.38
CA VAL A 32 -13.29 -33.17 -30.14
C VAL A 32 -13.55 -31.87 -29.40
N VAL A 33 -14.79 -31.68 -28.94
CA VAL A 33 -15.13 -30.57 -28.04
C VAL A 33 -14.39 -30.75 -26.70
N PRO A 34 -13.51 -29.82 -26.29
CA PRO A 34 -12.78 -29.96 -25.04
C PRO A 34 -13.74 -29.98 -23.84
N GLN A 35 -13.50 -30.88 -22.90
CA GLN A 35 -14.14 -30.80 -21.58
C GLN A 35 -13.58 -29.60 -20.86
N ALA A 36 -14.46 -28.67 -20.49
CA ALA A 36 -14.12 -27.62 -19.54
C ALA A 36 -13.60 -28.33 -18.28
N THR A 37 -12.30 -28.26 -18.04
CA THR A 37 -11.73 -28.68 -16.77
C THR A 37 -12.50 -27.98 -15.66
N PRO A 38 -13.00 -28.69 -14.64
CA PRO A 38 -13.67 -28.03 -13.52
C PRO A 38 -12.71 -27.02 -12.94
N GLN A 39 -12.99 -25.74 -13.18
CA GLN A 39 -12.27 -24.66 -12.55
C GLN A 39 -12.56 -24.78 -11.06
N VAL A 40 -11.54 -25.15 -10.29
CA VAL A 40 -11.55 -24.95 -8.84
C VAL A 40 -11.63 -23.44 -8.67
N SER A 41 -12.82 -22.94 -8.35
CA SER A 41 -13.10 -21.53 -8.14
C SER A 41 -12.35 -21.06 -6.90
N ALA A 42 -11.07 -20.71 -7.05
CA ALA A 42 -10.42 -19.86 -6.08
C ALA A 42 -11.19 -18.53 -6.03
N PRO A 43 -11.51 -17.98 -4.85
CA PRO A 43 -12.11 -16.66 -4.71
C PRO A 43 -11.32 -15.65 -5.55
N VAL A 44 -12.04 -14.95 -6.44
CA VAL A 44 -11.50 -13.97 -7.38
C VAL A 44 -11.29 -12.67 -6.63
N ILE A 45 -10.07 -12.16 -6.62
CA ILE A 45 -9.82 -10.80 -6.20
C ILE A 45 -10.34 -9.85 -7.28
N THR A 46 -11.29 -8.99 -6.93
CA THR A 46 -11.78 -7.95 -7.84
C THR A 46 -10.94 -6.68 -7.68
N PRO A 47 -10.26 -6.22 -8.76
CA PRO A 47 -9.72 -4.87 -8.79
C PRO A 47 -10.82 -3.88 -8.41
N ARG A 48 -10.48 -2.89 -7.60
CA ARG A 48 -11.40 -1.80 -7.33
C ARG A 48 -11.63 -1.03 -8.63
N GLU A 49 -12.84 -1.07 -9.17
CA GLU A 49 -13.23 -0.15 -10.23
C GLU A 49 -13.15 1.28 -9.67
N PRO A 50 -12.50 2.22 -10.38
CA PRO A 50 -12.49 3.62 -10.01
C PRO A 50 -13.93 4.12 -9.80
N GLY A 51 -14.28 4.49 -8.56
CA GLY A 51 -15.58 5.08 -8.22
C GLY A 51 -16.67 4.15 -7.64
N SER A 52 -16.41 2.85 -7.43
CA SER A 52 -17.40 1.98 -6.79
C SER A 52 -17.35 2.09 -5.25
N LYS A 53 -18.42 2.64 -4.66
CA LYS A 53 -18.57 2.79 -3.19
C LYS A 53 -18.75 1.40 -2.55
N PRO A 54 -18.02 1.06 -1.47
CA PRO A 54 -18.30 -0.16 -0.74
C PRO A 54 -19.65 -0.05 -0.01
N LEU A 55 -20.54 -1.01 -0.28
CA LEU A 55 -21.77 -1.22 0.49
C LEU A 55 -21.39 -1.76 1.87
N ARG A 56 -21.25 -0.84 2.84
CA ARG A 56 -20.94 -1.15 4.24
C ARG A 56 -22.05 -2.00 4.85
N LYS A 57 -21.80 -3.30 5.02
CA LYS A 57 -22.65 -4.20 5.80
C LYS A 57 -22.55 -3.81 7.28
N LYS A 58 -23.69 -3.46 7.90
CA LYS A 58 -23.78 -3.16 9.34
C LYS A 58 -23.35 -4.39 10.16
N PRO A 59 -22.48 -4.25 11.17
CA PRO A 59 -22.24 -5.30 12.15
C PRO A 59 -23.46 -5.48 13.05
N GLN A 60 -23.95 -6.71 13.19
CA GLN A 60 -24.92 -7.10 14.22
C GLN A 60 -24.23 -7.10 15.59
N SER A 61 -24.78 -6.34 16.54
CA SER A 61 -24.39 -6.43 17.95
C SER A 61 -24.86 -7.76 18.53
N LYS A 62 -23.93 -8.58 19.01
CA LYS A 62 -24.23 -9.75 19.84
C LYS A 62 -23.95 -9.38 21.29
N THR A 63 -25.03 -9.34 22.06
CA THR A 63 -25.05 -9.27 23.53
C THR A 63 -24.39 -10.52 24.09
N GLU A 64 -23.37 -10.36 24.93
CA GLU A 64 -22.86 -11.44 25.78
C GLU A 64 -22.91 -10.98 27.24
N GLN A 65 -23.77 -11.68 27.97
CA GLN A 65 -24.01 -11.61 29.39
C GLN A 65 -23.14 -12.71 30.01
N ALA A 66 -22.23 -12.35 30.92
CA ALA A 66 -21.44 -13.32 31.67
C ALA A 66 -21.45 -12.94 33.15
N GLU A 67 -22.30 -13.62 33.91
CA GLU A 67 -22.23 -13.73 35.37
C GLU A 67 -21.38 -14.95 35.74
N GLY A 68 -20.49 -14.76 36.73
CA GLY A 68 -20.14 -15.76 37.74
C GLY A 68 -18.99 -16.73 37.42
N ALA A 69 -17.89 -16.64 38.16
CA ALA A 69 -17.51 -17.66 39.14
C ALA A 69 -16.21 -17.31 39.90
N GLU A 70 -16.27 -17.66 41.18
CA GLU A 70 -15.34 -17.60 42.30
C GLU A 70 -13.87 -18.04 42.07
N GLY A 71 -12.99 -17.46 42.90
CA GLY A 71 -12.06 -18.22 43.74
C GLY A 71 -10.61 -18.31 43.29
N ALA A 72 -9.70 -17.63 44.01
CA ALA A 72 -8.45 -18.22 44.50
C ALA A 72 -7.70 -17.22 45.40
N GLU A 73 -7.42 -17.68 46.60
CA GLU A 73 -6.66 -17.06 47.69
C GLU A 73 -5.17 -16.92 47.33
N GLY A 74 -4.51 -15.94 47.93
CA GLY A 74 -3.08 -15.70 47.77
C GLY A 74 -2.62 -14.53 48.61
N GLU A 75 -2.57 -14.75 49.92
CA GLU A 75 -2.03 -13.83 50.92
C GLU A 75 -0.50 -13.76 50.79
N GLU A 76 0.06 -12.57 50.58
CA GLU A 76 1.43 -12.26 51.01
C GLU A 76 1.42 -10.95 51.81
N GLU A 77 1.70 -11.10 53.09
CA GLU A 77 1.91 -10.02 54.05
C GLU A 77 3.10 -9.16 53.63
N LEU A 78 2.87 -7.86 53.41
CA LEU A 78 3.94 -6.86 53.37
C LEU A 78 3.75 -5.91 54.56
N GLU A 79 4.73 -6.00 55.46
CA GLU A 79 4.86 -5.24 56.69
C GLU A 79 4.66 -3.74 56.48
N SER A 80 3.79 -3.15 57.31
CA SER A 80 3.50 -1.73 57.32
C SER A 80 4.68 -0.92 57.88
N GLY A 81 5.59 -0.51 57.00
CA GLY A 81 6.53 0.58 57.26
C GLY A 81 5.82 1.93 57.12
N GLY A 82 5.39 2.52 58.24
CA GLY A 82 4.76 3.84 58.27
C GLY A 82 5.65 4.93 57.66
N ILE A 83 5.22 5.51 56.54
CA ILE A 83 5.90 6.64 55.90
C ILE A 83 5.69 7.89 56.79
N PRO A 84 6.75 8.58 57.21
CA PRO A 84 6.63 9.77 58.05
C PRO A 84 5.91 10.89 57.28
N VAL A 85 4.78 11.34 57.82
CA VAL A 85 3.88 12.35 57.22
C VAL A 85 4.60 13.66 56.86
N ASP A 86 5.71 13.95 57.54
CA ASP A 86 6.56 15.11 57.30
C ASP A 86 7.31 15.08 55.95
N LEU A 87 7.50 13.91 55.34
CA LEU A 87 8.11 13.77 54.01
C LEU A 87 7.11 14.08 52.89
N ILE A 88 5.83 13.72 53.08
CA ILE A 88 4.74 13.96 52.11
C ILE A 88 4.46 15.46 51.97
N LEU A 89 4.49 16.22 53.08
CA LEU A 89 4.32 17.67 53.07
C LEU A 89 5.45 18.42 52.36
N LYS A 90 6.69 17.90 52.38
CA LYS A 90 7.83 18.49 51.67
C LYS A 90 7.78 18.22 50.17
N ILE A 91 7.39 17.02 49.75
CA ILE A 91 7.24 16.67 48.34
C ILE A 91 6.08 17.47 47.69
N ALA A 92 4.99 17.68 48.42
CA ALA A 92 3.87 18.50 47.94
C ALA A 92 4.31 19.95 47.61
N LYS A 93 5.19 20.57 48.42
CA LYS A 93 5.69 21.93 48.11
C LYS A 93 6.62 21.99 46.91
N VAL A 94 7.43 20.96 46.68
CA VAL A 94 8.43 20.97 45.60
C VAL A 94 7.80 20.65 44.26
N VAL A 95 6.74 19.83 44.21
CA VAL A 95 6.13 19.38 42.95
C VAL A 95 4.86 20.15 42.60
N VAL A 96 3.98 20.41 43.58
CA VAL A 96 2.67 21.01 43.31
C VAL A 96 2.78 22.52 43.04
N LEU A 97 3.66 23.22 43.76
CA LEU A 97 3.84 24.66 43.61
C LEU A 97 4.34 25.09 42.20
N PRO A 98 5.38 24.48 41.61
CA PRO A 98 5.81 24.85 40.26
C PRO A 98 4.81 24.44 39.18
N MET A 99 4.08 23.33 39.37
CA MET A 99 3.02 22.93 38.44
C MET A 99 1.88 23.95 38.42
N PHE A 100 1.47 24.44 39.59
CA PHE A 100 0.44 25.49 39.68
C PHE A 100 0.91 26.81 39.05
N LEU A 101 2.18 27.17 39.25
CA LEU A 101 2.78 28.36 38.64
C LEU A 101 2.86 28.27 37.11
N ALA A 102 3.17 27.09 36.56
CA ALA A 102 3.19 26.84 35.12
C ALA A 102 1.79 26.96 34.49
N VAL A 103 0.76 26.45 35.17
CA VAL A 103 -0.64 26.57 34.72
C VAL A 103 -1.09 28.04 34.73
N VAL A 104 -0.78 28.79 35.80
CA VAL A 104 -1.11 30.23 35.86
C VAL A 104 -0.38 31.01 34.77
N LEU A 105 0.91 30.75 34.54
CA LEU A 105 1.69 31.39 33.48
C LEU A 105 1.09 31.09 32.09
N PHE A 106 0.66 29.85 31.86
CA PHE A 106 0.01 29.45 30.61
C PHE A 106 -1.28 30.26 30.36
N PHE A 107 -2.16 30.41 31.35
CA PHE A 107 -3.38 31.23 31.23
C PHE A 107 -3.08 32.72 30.99
N VAL A 108 -2.01 33.25 31.59
CA VAL A 108 -1.57 34.64 31.33
C VAL A 108 -1.08 34.80 29.88
N LEU A 109 -0.29 33.85 29.37
CA LEU A 109 0.20 33.89 27.98
C LEU A 109 -0.93 33.73 26.95
N VAL A 110 -1.95 32.91 27.24
CA VAL A 110 -3.15 32.77 26.42
C VAL A 110 -3.97 34.06 26.43
N SER A 111 -4.19 34.69 27.59
CA SER A 111 -4.98 35.93 27.68
C SER A 111 -4.28 37.15 27.07
N MET A 112 -2.94 37.15 27.00
CA MET A 112 -2.16 38.16 26.28
C MET A 112 -2.08 37.93 24.76
N GLY A 113 -2.67 36.84 24.23
CA GLY A 113 -2.67 36.54 22.80
C GLY A 113 -1.31 36.12 22.23
N ILE A 114 -0.36 35.73 23.08
CA ILE A 114 0.98 35.29 22.67
C ILE A 114 0.97 33.81 22.23
N LEU A 115 0.03 33.03 22.78
CA LEU A 115 -0.24 31.65 22.36
C LEU A 115 -1.55 31.63 21.55
N GLU A 116 -1.45 31.62 20.22
CA GLU A 116 -2.56 31.24 19.34
C GLU A 116 -2.84 29.75 19.54
N ILE A 117 -3.62 29.41 20.57
CA ILE A 117 -4.21 28.08 20.69
C ILE A 117 -5.31 28.03 19.64
N GLY A 118 -5.05 27.31 18.54
CA GLY A 118 -5.97 27.09 17.45
C GLY A 118 -7.36 26.70 17.98
N SER A 119 -8.26 27.68 17.92
CA SER A 119 -9.67 27.54 18.22
C SER A 119 -10.25 26.48 17.27
N GLY A 120 -10.62 25.33 17.83
CA GLY A 120 -11.34 24.28 17.13
C GLY A 120 -12.65 24.84 16.56
N GLY A 121 -12.61 25.19 15.29
CA GLY A 121 -13.79 25.43 14.46
C GLY A 121 -14.27 24.09 13.92
N ASP A 122 -15.54 23.81 14.17
CA ASP A 122 -16.45 22.92 13.47
C ASP A 122 -15.86 21.64 12.86
N VAL A 123 -16.24 20.51 13.47
CA VAL A 123 -16.18 19.18 12.86
C VAL A 123 -17.14 19.15 11.67
N VAL A 124 -16.71 19.74 10.56
CA VAL A 124 -17.17 19.35 9.24
C VAL A 124 -16.54 17.99 9.00
N ASP A 125 -17.39 16.99 8.80
CA ASP A 125 -17.05 15.65 8.31
C ASP A 125 -16.59 15.77 6.85
N ASP A 126 -15.49 16.50 6.62
CA ASP A 126 -14.72 16.50 5.39
C ASP A 126 -13.83 15.27 5.43
N SER A 127 -14.44 14.10 5.19
CA SER A 127 -13.76 13.07 4.44
C SER A 127 -13.34 13.72 3.12
N PRO A 128 -12.04 13.92 2.82
CA PRO A 128 -11.64 14.38 1.50
C PRO A 128 -11.95 13.24 0.53
N TYR A 129 -13.16 13.27 -0.03
CA TYR A 129 -13.48 12.56 -1.25
C TYR A 129 -12.71 13.30 -2.34
N VAL A 130 -11.44 12.91 -2.51
CA VAL A 130 -10.61 13.36 -3.62
C VAL A 130 -11.32 12.88 -4.89
N ASP A 131 -11.71 13.84 -5.71
CA ASP A 131 -12.19 13.61 -7.06
C ASP A 131 -11.09 12.87 -7.83
N ASP A 132 -11.30 11.59 -8.13
CA ASP A 132 -10.30 10.62 -8.64
C ASP A 132 -9.82 10.92 -10.08
N GLY A 133 -10.16 12.08 -10.65
CA GLY A 133 -9.79 12.48 -12.00
C GLY A 133 -8.36 13.05 -12.14
N VAL A 134 -7.65 13.37 -11.05
CA VAL A 134 -6.30 13.95 -11.10
C VAL A 134 -5.41 13.38 -10.00
N ALA A 135 -5.27 12.06 -9.95
CA ALA A 135 -4.18 11.46 -9.18
C ALA A 135 -2.85 11.98 -9.76
N ASN A 136 -2.09 12.70 -8.95
CA ASN A 136 -0.75 13.23 -9.27
C ASN A 136 -0.67 14.59 -10.00
N SER A 137 -1.24 15.65 -9.41
CA SER A 137 -0.97 17.04 -9.82
C SER A 137 0.45 17.53 -9.49
N GLY A 138 1.23 16.72 -8.77
CA GLY A 138 2.49 17.09 -8.14
C GLY A 138 3.76 16.60 -8.79
N ASN A 139 3.78 16.54 -10.13
CA ASN A 139 4.88 16.09 -11.00
C ASN A 139 4.75 14.62 -11.41
N GLN A 140 4.13 14.39 -12.58
CA GLN A 140 4.05 13.07 -13.19
C GLN A 140 5.45 12.67 -13.67
N ILE A 141 5.84 11.40 -13.47
CA ILE A 141 7.14 10.86 -13.89
C ILE A 141 7.46 11.18 -15.36
N GLN A 142 6.44 11.22 -16.22
CA GLN A 142 6.55 11.64 -17.61
C GLN A 142 7.07 13.08 -17.76
N ASP A 143 6.47 14.06 -17.07
CA ASP A 143 6.89 15.47 -17.12
C ASP A 143 8.35 15.62 -16.69
N VAL A 144 8.75 14.87 -15.67
CA VAL A 144 10.13 14.85 -15.19
C VAL A 144 11.05 14.29 -16.28
N MET A 145 10.71 13.14 -16.87
CA MET A 145 11.49 12.52 -17.95
C MET A 145 11.61 13.44 -19.17
N GLU A 146 10.53 14.07 -19.60
CA GLU A 146 10.54 15.01 -20.73
C GLU A 146 11.39 16.26 -20.45
N ALA A 147 11.27 16.85 -19.26
CA ALA A 147 12.10 17.98 -18.85
C ALA A 147 13.59 17.59 -18.81
N ALA A 148 13.90 16.35 -18.42
CA ALA A 148 15.28 15.85 -18.41
C ALA A 148 15.85 15.66 -19.82
N GLU A 149 15.06 15.14 -20.76
CA GLU A 149 15.46 15.03 -22.17
C GLU A 149 15.68 16.38 -22.84
N LYS A 150 14.88 17.39 -22.48
CA LYS A 150 15.08 18.79 -22.91
C LYS A 150 16.31 19.44 -22.28
N GLY A 151 16.87 18.84 -21.23
CA GLY A 151 18.00 19.38 -20.45
C GLY A 151 17.59 20.45 -19.44
N ASP A 152 16.29 20.61 -19.17
CA ASP A 152 15.76 21.58 -18.20
C ASP A 152 16.08 21.16 -16.76
N ILE A 153 16.11 19.85 -16.52
CA ILE A 153 16.44 19.26 -15.22
C ILE A 153 17.38 18.06 -15.36
N TYR A 154 18.09 17.72 -14.29
CA TYR A 154 18.85 16.48 -14.20
C TYR A 154 18.13 15.50 -13.28
N ILE A 155 17.83 14.29 -13.79
CA ILE A 155 17.31 13.18 -12.98
C ILE A 155 18.43 12.20 -12.69
N ASN A 156 18.64 11.92 -11.40
CA ASN A 156 19.49 10.82 -10.99
C ASN A 156 18.68 9.52 -10.90
N TRP A 157 18.66 8.74 -11.97
CA TRP A 157 18.08 7.40 -11.97
C TRP A 157 19.06 6.40 -11.33
N VAL A 158 18.72 5.86 -10.17
CA VAL A 158 19.52 4.83 -9.51
C VAL A 158 19.30 3.49 -10.24
N PRO A 159 20.35 2.79 -10.71
CA PRO A 159 20.17 1.45 -11.26
C PRO A 159 19.52 0.52 -10.22
N ALA A 160 18.49 -0.24 -10.59
CA ALA A 160 17.69 -1.04 -9.66
C ALA A 160 18.46 -2.09 -8.84
N LYS A 161 19.63 -2.52 -9.33
CA LYS A 161 20.56 -3.39 -8.58
C LYS A 161 21.21 -2.70 -7.37
N ASN A 162 21.20 -1.37 -7.34
CA ASN A 162 21.70 -0.53 -6.27
C ASN A 162 20.56 -0.10 -5.35
N SER A 163 20.91 0.48 -4.21
CA SER A 163 19.95 1.13 -3.32
C SER A 163 19.96 2.65 -3.48
N ALA A 164 18.80 3.26 -3.33
CA ALA A 164 18.66 4.70 -3.16
C ALA A 164 18.55 5.03 -1.66
N THR A 165 19.13 6.14 -1.22
CA THR A 165 19.17 6.54 0.20
C THR A 165 18.76 8.00 0.34
N MET A 166 17.89 8.30 1.29
CA MET A 166 17.47 9.66 1.66
C MET A 166 17.58 9.81 3.17
N GLU A 167 18.43 10.74 3.63
CA GLU A 167 18.71 10.98 5.06
C GLU A 167 19.08 9.72 5.88
N GLY A 168 19.61 8.69 5.23
CA GLY A 168 19.97 7.41 5.88
C GLY A 168 18.86 6.36 5.87
N PHE A 169 17.66 6.67 5.40
CA PHE A 169 16.66 5.66 5.04
C PHE A 169 16.98 5.12 3.65
N LYS A 170 17.21 3.82 3.55
CA LYS A 170 17.68 3.12 2.35
C LYS A 170 16.54 2.27 1.79
N VAL A 171 16.27 2.46 0.50
CA VAL A 171 15.32 1.66 -0.29
C VAL A 171 16.09 0.90 -1.35
N LYS A 172 15.79 -0.38 -1.52
CA LYS A 172 16.38 -1.23 -2.54
C LYS A 172 15.30 -2.07 -3.20
N ILE A 173 15.35 -2.19 -4.52
CA ILE A 173 14.50 -3.14 -5.25
C ILE A 173 15.08 -4.53 -5.02
N ASN A 174 14.28 -5.42 -4.44
CA ASN A 174 14.68 -6.81 -4.28
C ASN A 174 14.50 -7.57 -5.60
N HIS A 175 13.27 -7.55 -6.13
CA HIS A 175 12.91 -8.10 -7.43
C HIS A 175 11.59 -7.50 -7.92
N ILE A 176 11.26 -7.78 -9.17
CA ILE A 176 10.00 -7.39 -9.79
C ILE A 176 9.42 -8.61 -10.48
N ASP A 177 8.15 -8.90 -10.22
CA ASP A 177 7.43 -10.03 -10.78
C ASP A 177 6.34 -9.56 -11.74
N TRP A 178 6.37 -10.10 -12.94
CA TRP A 178 5.22 -10.12 -13.85
C TRP A 178 4.39 -11.38 -13.56
N GLY A 179 3.25 -11.21 -12.91
CA GLY A 179 2.44 -12.36 -12.53
C GLY A 179 1.25 -12.04 -11.63
N GLU A 180 0.58 -13.10 -11.19
CA GLU A 180 -0.59 -12.98 -10.30
C GLU A 180 -0.24 -12.32 -8.98
N VAL A 181 -1.17 -11.51 -8.50
CA VAL A 181 -1.11 -10.97 -7.14
C VAL A 181 -1.59 -12.03 -6.18
N ARG A 182 -0.87 -12.23 -5.08
CA ARG A 182 -1.21 -13.19 -4.03
C ARG A 182 -1.22 -12.49 -2.68
N GLY A 183 -2.34 -12.57 -1.99
CA GLY A 183 -2.51 -11.98 -0.67
C GLY A 183 -3.42 -12.82 0.21
N ARG A 184 -3.79 -12.26 1.35
CA ARG A 184 -4.80 -12.82 2.24
C ARG A 184 -5.98 -11.87 2.35
N ASP A 185 -7.18 -12.42 2.39
CA ASP A 185 -8.39 -11.67 2.67
C ASP A 185 -8.57 -11.42 4.19
N GLU A 186 -9.68 -10.78 4.56
CA GLU A 186 -10.03 -10.52 5.97
C GLU A 186 -10.19 -11.79 6.82
N SER A 187 -10.47 -12.93 6.19
CA SER A 187 -10.58 -14.24 6.86
C SER A 187 -9.23 -14.96 6.98
N GLY A 188 -8.18 -14.41 6.36
CA GLY A 188 -6.84 -14.99 6.29
C GLY A 188 -6.68 -16.04 5.19
N GLU A 189 -7.70 -16.25 4.36
CA GLU A 189 -7.67 -17.15 3.22
C GLU A 189 -6.79 -16.59 2.12
N LEU A 190 -6.05 -17.47 1.44
CA LEU A 190 -5.23 -17.07 0.30
C LEU A 190 -6.12 -16.79 -0.90
N VAL A 191 -6.03 -15.57 -1.41
CA VAL A 191 -6.77 -15.12 -2.59
C VAL A 191 -5.78 -14.70 -3.68
N THR A 192 -6.20 -14.81 -4.94
CA THR A 192 -5.36 -14.52 -6.11
C THR A 192 -6.08 -13.71 -7.16
N SER A 193 -5.33 -13.00 -8.01
CA SER A 193 -5.90 -12.26 -9.14
C SER A 193 -6.38 -13.12 -10.32
N ASN A 194 -6.55 -14.43 -10.10
CA ASN A 194 -7.17 -15.40 -11.01
C ASN A 194 -6.66 -15.36 -12.45
N GLY A 195 -5.35 -15.44 -12.59
CA GLY A 195 -4.67 -15.53 -13.88
C GLY A 195 -4.37 -14.19 -14.54
N ARG A 196 -4.91 -13.05 -14.04
CA ARG A 196 -4.52 -11.73 -14.55
C ARG A 196 -3.15 -11.34 -13.99
N PRO A 197 -2.13 -11.12 -14.84
CA PRO A 197 -0.83 -10.69 -14.41
C PRO A 197 -0.81 -9.18 -14.09
N TYR A 198 0.01 -8.82 -13.12
CA TYR A 198 0.30 -7.44 -12.72
C TYR A 198 1.81 -7.27 -12.58
N MET A 199 2.24 -6.01 -12.54
CA MET A 199 3.62 -5.69 -12.20
C MET A 199 3.75 -5.52 -10.68
N ASN A 200 4.40 -6.48 -10.03
CA ASN A 200 4.60 -6.52 -8.58
C ASN A 200 6.04 -6.09 -8.26
N VAL A 201 6.21 -4.99 -7.55
CA VAL A 201 7.53 -4.47 -7.16
C VAL A 201 7.77 -4.76 -5.67
N TYR A 202 8.83 -5.51 -5.38
CA TYR A 202 9.19 -5.89 -4.02
C TYR A 202 10.41 -5.09 -3.54
N LEU A 203 10.28 -4.45 -2.38
CA LEU A 203 11.25 -3.52 -1.83
C LEU A 203 11.83 -4.02 -0.50
N GLU A 204 13.12 -3.79 -0.32
CA GLU A 204 13.82 -3.86 0.97
C GLU A 204 14.00 -2.44 1.51
N LEU A 205 13.62 -2.26 2.77
CA LEU A 205 13.71 -1.00 3.51
C LEU A 205 14.70 -1.17 4.66
N SER A 206 15.57 -0.19 4.88
CA SER A 206 16.44 -0.20 6.05
C SER A 206 16.77 1.20 6.55
N ASN A 207 16.75 1.37 7.86
CA ASN A 207 17.20 2.60 8.50
C ASN A 207 18.68 2.46 8.87
N ARG A 208 19.54 3.22 8.18
CA ARG A 208 21.00 3.27 8.42
C ARG A 208 21.43 4.55 9.13
N SER A 209 20.48 5.34 9.61
CA SER A 209 20.72 6.54 10.43
C SER A 209 20.67 6.22 11.92
N ASP A 210 20.96 7.23 12.75
CA ASP A 210 20.74 7.27 14.19
C ASP A 210 19.35 7.81 14.59
N LYS A 211 18.52 8.21 13.62
CA LYS A 211 17.16 8.74 13.82
C LYS A 211 16.10 7.66 13.63
N THR A 212 14.87 7.96 14.05
CA THR A 212 13.67 7.15 13.73
C THR A 212 12.98 7.69 12.48
N PHE A 213 12.33 6.80 11.71
CA PHE A 213 11.47 7.18 10.59
C PHE A 213 10.09 6.56 10.74
N ASP A 214 9.05 7.39 10.64
CA ASP A 214 7.68 6.90 10.51
C ASP A 214 7.40 6.63 9.04
N PHE A 215 7.33 5.35 8.70
CA PHE A 215 7.09 4.88 7.35
C PHE A 215 5.62 4.55 7.12
N LYS A 216 5.13 4.91 5.95
CA LYS A 216 3.85 4.51 5.38
C LYS A 216 4.08 3.91 4.00
N SER A 217 3.54 2.73 3.74
CA SER A 217 3.69 2.02 2.46
C SER A 217 3.30 2.88 1.26
N TRP A 218 4.00 2.71 0.14
CA TRP A 218 3.58 3.34 -1.12
C TRP A 218 2.35 2.66 -1.73
N TYR A 219 2.08 1.40 -1.36
CA TYR A 219 0.97 0.63 -1.90
C TYR A 219 -0.38 1.19 -1.45
N GLY A 220 -1.20 1.59 -2.42
CA GLY A 220 -2.54 2.11 -2.20
C GLY A 220 -2.60 3.43 -1.40
N ASN A 221 -1.49 4.16 -1.32
CA ASN A 221 -1.41 5.42 -0.60
C ASN A 221 -1.08 6.59 -1.51
N GLN A 222 -1.65 7.73 -1.14
CA GLN A 222 -1.33 9.04 -1.69
C GLN A 222 -0.68 9.90 -0.59
N PHE A 223 0.13 10.85 -1.03
CA PHE A 223 0.93 11.71 -0.17
C PHE A 223 0.76 13.15 -0.60
N ASN A 224 0.72 14.06 0.38
CA ASN A 224 0.72 15.49 0.11
C ASN A 224 2.15 15.99 0.14
N SER A 225 2.61 16.51 -0.99
CA SER A 225 3.90 17.18 -1.05
C SER A 225 3.82 18.59 -0.43
N GLN A 226 4.97 19.20 -0.17
CA GLN A 226 5.05 20.50 0.53
C GLN A 226 4.34 21.65 -0.21
N ASN A 227 4.19 21.56 -1.53
CA ASN A 227 3.47 22.55 -2.34
C ASN A 227 1.95 22.26 -2.42
N GLY A 228 1.45 21.29 -1.65
CA GLY A 228 0.05 20.89 -1.62
C GLY A 228 -0.34 19.90 -2.72
N ALA A 229 0.57 19.52 -3.61
CA ALA A 229 0.24 18.60 -4.68
C ALA A 229 0.20 17.16 -4.18
N ILE A 230 -0.79 16.40 -4.66
CA ILE A 230 -0.97 14.99 -4.34
C ILE A 230 0.02 14.18 -5.15
N ARG A 231 0.68 13.20 -4.52
CA ARG A 231 1.66 12.30 -5.13
C ARG A 231 1.38 10.85 -4.76
N THR A 232 1.70 9.93 -5.64
CA THR A 232 1.69 8.48 -5.37
C THR A 232 2.88 7.84 -6.08
N ALA A 233 3.18 6.57 -5.77
CA ALA A 233 4.19 5.84 -6.51
C ALA A 233 3.80 5.74 -8.00
N GLN A 234 4.78 5.79 -8.88
CA GLN A 234 4.55 5.68 -10.32
C GLN A 234 5.55 4.76 -10.96
N LEU A 235 5.09 4.02 -11.96
CA LEU A 235 5.91 3.22 -12.84
C LEU A 235 5.73 3.72 -14.26
N SER A 236 6.80 3.76 -15.05
CA SER A 236 6.76 4.10 -16.46
C SER A 236 7.68 3.20 -17.28
N ASP A 237 7.38 3.02 -18.56
CA ASP A 237 8.25 2.31 -19.52
C ASP A 237 9.10 3.29 -20.34
N ASP A 238 9.87 2.77 -21.31
CA ASP A 238 10.70 3.59 -22.20
C ASP A 238 9.85 4.49 -23.14
N ASP A 239 8.61 4.10 -23.42
CA ASP A 239 7.65 4.86 -24.23
C ASP A 239 6.88 5.91 -23.41
N LYS A 240 7.22 6.06 -22.12
CA LYS A 240 6.62 6.99 -21.17
C LYS A 240 5.15 6.71 -20.87
N ASN A 241 4.68 5.49 -21.14
CA ASN A 241 3.39 5.04 -20.63
C ASN A 241 3.48 5.01 -19.10
N MET A 242 2.42 5.44 -18.42
CA MET A 242 2.39 5.51 -16.97
C MET A 242 1.44 4.47 -16.38
N TYR A 243 1.90 3.85 -15.32
CA TYR A 243 1.16 2.85 -14.57
C TYR A 243 1.05 3.29 -13.11
N TYR A 244 -0.15 3.13 -12.55
CA TYR A 244 -0.46 3.56 -11.20
C TYR A 244 -0.62 2.36 -10.26
N PRO A 245 -0.35 2.53 -8.96
CA PRO A 245 -0.56 1.48 -7.98
C PRO A 245 -2.03 1.08 -7.94
N LEU A 246 -2.30 -0.22 -8.02
CA LEU A 246 -3.62 -0.80 -7.89
C LEU A 246 -3.79 -1.39 -6.51
N LYS A 247 -4.78 -0.92 -5.75
CA LYS A 247 -5.16 -1.54 -4.48
C LYS A 247 -6.31 -2.51 -4.69
N PHE A 248 -6.19 -3.70 -4.12
CA PHE A 248 -7.28 -4.66 -4.02
C PHE A 248 -8.03 -4.46 -2.70
N ASP A 249 -9.37 -4.36 -2.76
CA ASP A 249 -10.19 -4.05 -1.59
C ASP A 249 -10.45 -5.28 -0.70
N ASP A 250 -10.42 -6.47 -1.29
CA ASP A 250 -10.62 -7.75 -0.64
C ASP A 250 -9.32 -8.34 -0.05
N LEU A 251 -8.18 -7.68 -0.28
CA LEU A 251 -6.92 -8.01 0.37
C LEU A 251 -6.79 -7.26 1.70
N ALA A 252 -6.77 -8.02 2.79
CA ALA A 252 -6.36 -7.53 4.11
C ALA A 252 -4.83 -7.46 4.22
N ASP A 253 -4.11 -8.34 3.52
CA ASP A 253 -2.66 -8.42 3.53
C ASP A 253 -2.09 -8.83 2.17
N LEU A 254 -0.87 -8.36 1.88
CA LEU A 254 -0.11 -8.68 0.68
C LEU A 254 1.24 -9.24 1.11
N LYS A 255 1.71 -10.30 0.45
CA LYS A 255 3.05 -10.85 0.74
C LYS A 255 4.09 -9.73 0.65
N TRP A 256 4.98 -9.63 1.66
CA TRP A 256 6.05 -8.63 1.78
C TRP A 256 5.61 -7.18 2.04
N TRP A 257 4.33 -6.93 2.23
CA TRP A 257 3.82 -5.58 2.49
C TRP A 257 3.93 -5.21 3.97
N THR A 258 4.41 -3.99 4.24
CA THR A 258 4.38 -3.39 5.59
C THR A 258 3.54 -2.12 5.51
N PRO A 259 2.26 -2.12 5.94
CA PRO A 259 1.36 -0.97 5.76
C PRO A 259 1.91 0.33 6.35
N SER A 260 2.44 0.23 7.58
CA SER A 260 3.15 1.29 8.28
C SER A 260 4.12 0.71 9.30
N LYS A 261 5.18 1.45 9.62
CA LYS A 261 6.16 1.06 10.64
C LYS A 261 6.99 2.26 11.09
N THR A 262 7.26 2.39 12.39
CA THR A 262 8.32 3.27 12.88
C THR A 262 9.65 2.51 12.87
N PHE A 263 10.54 2.85 11.95
CA PHE A 263 11.86 2.23 11.84
C PHE A 263 12.83 2.87 12.83
N LYS A 264 13.30 2.11 13.81
CA LYS A 264 14.41 2.51 14.69
C LYS A 264 15.77 2.39 13.97
N PRO A 265 16.85 2.98 14.51
CA PRO A 265 18.19 2.80 13.97
C PRO A 265 18.53 1.32 13.75
N ALA A 266 19.14 1.02 12.60
CA ALA A 266 19.50 -0.32 12.15
C ALA A 266 18.34 -1.31 11.89
N GLU A 267 17.08 -0.88 12.00
CA GLU A 267 15.95 -1.74 11.66
C GLU A 267 15.77 -1.89 10.14
N GLU A 268 15.22 -3.05 9.76
CA GLU A 268 14.92 -3.43 8.39
C GLU A 268 13.43 -3.77 8.24
N GLY A 269 12.95 -3.82 7.01
CA GLY A 269 11.57 -4.09 6.66
C GLY A 269 11.41 -4.28 5.16
N THR A 270 10.17 -4.52 4.74
CA THR A 270 9.84 -4.75 3.34
C THR A 270 8.62 -3.95 2.93
N ASP A 271 8.47 -3.70 1.64
CA ASP A 271 7.23 -3.20 1.07
C ASP A 271 6.97 -3.90 -0.27
N ALA A 272 5.71 -3.92 -0.70
CA ALA A 272 5.30 -4.50 -1.96
C ALA A 272 4.26 -3.59 -2.61
N ILE A 273 4.44 -3.27 -3.89
CA ILE A 273 3.55 -2.38 -4.66
C ILE A 273 3.09 -3.12 -5.91
N VAL A 274 1.78 -3.16 -6.14
CA VAL A 274 1.21 -3.70 -7.37
C VAL A 274 0.82 -2.54 -8.28
N PHE A 275 1.22 -2.58 -9.55
CA PHE A 275 0.82 -1.59 -10.56
C PHE A 275 -0.18 -2.20 -11.55
N ASP A 276 -1.21 -1.41 -11.89
CA ASP A 276 -2.13 -1.74 -12.97
C ASP A 276 -1.47 -1.45 -14.31
N VAL A 277 -1.24 -2.50 -15.10
CA VAL A 277 -0.79 -2.37 -16.48
C VAL A 277 -1.91 -2.87 -17.42
N PRO A 278 -1.98 -2.36 -18.66
CA PRO A 278 -2.93 -2.84 -19.66
C PRO A 278 -2.87 -4.35 -19.86
N GLU A 279 -4.00 -4.98 -20.22
CA GLU A 279 -4.05 -6.44 -20.45
C GLU A 279 -3.18 -6.88 -21.64
N ASP A 280 -2.93 -5.98 -22.60
CA ASP A 280 -2.06 -6.18 -23.75
C ASP A 280 -0.59 -5.77 -23.49
N PHE A 281 -0.25 -5.41 -22.25
CA PHE A 281 1.13 -5.13 -21.88
C PHE A 281 2.02 -6.38 -22.06
N ASP A 282 3.00 -6.28 -22.94
CA ASP A 282 4.03 -7.30 -23.14
C ASP A 282 5.34 -6.84 -22.49
N PRO A 283 5.72 -7.38 -21.32
CA PRO A 283 6.99 -7.04 -20.67
C PRO A 283 8.21 -7.44 -21.51
N ASN A 284 8.05 -8.22 -22.58
CA ASN A 284 9.14 -8.50 -23.49
C ASN A 284 9.52 -7.33 -24.39
N GLN A 285 8.63 -6.36 -24.61
CA GLN A 285 8.89 -5.18 -25.43
C GLN A 285 9.59 -4.05 -24.66
N VAL A 286 9.53 -4.09 -23.32
CA VAL A 286 10.14 -3.05 -22.47
C VAL A 286 11.64 -3.30 -22.32
N GLU A 287 12.46 -2.26 -22.50
CA GLU A 287 13.90 -2.32 -22.22
C GLU A 287 14.17 -1.99 -20.74
N ASN A 288 13.53 -0.93 -20.25
CA ASN A 288 13.63 -0.45 -18.89
C ASN A 288 12.27 0.03 -18.35
N LEU A 289 12.04 -0.22 -17.07
CA LEU A 289 11.02 0.45 -16.28
C LEU A 289 11.66 1.56 -15.43
N TYR A 290 10.90 2.62 -15.18
CA TYR A 290 11.27 3.77 -14.38
C TYR A 290 10.31 3.86 -13.20
N LEU A 291 10.82 3.72 -11.99
CA LEU A 291 10.03 3.75 -10.76
C LEU A 291 10.32 5.05 -9.99
N ASP A 292 9.28 5.83 -9.69
CA ASP A 292 9.33 6.99 -8.80
C ASP A 292 8.55 6.69 -7.52
N LEU A 293 9.23 6.77 -6.38
CA LEU A 293 8.65 6.56 -5.05
C LEU A 293 8.74 7.86 -4.25
N PRO A 294 7.60 8.51 -3.94
CA PRO A 294 7.57 9.75 -3.15
C PRO A 294 8.29 9.61 -1.80
N GLY A 295 9.17 10.56 -1.46
CA GLY A 295 9.87 10.61 -0.17
C GLY A 295 8.93 10.88 1.02
N GLU A 296 7.71 11.33 0.73
CA GLU A 296 6.67 11.65 1.70
C GLU A 296 6.24 10.41 2.50
N ALA A 297 6.49 9.20 1.96
CA ALA A 297 6.32 7.93 2.66
C ALA A 297 7.13 7.81 3.96
N ILE A 298 8.19 8.61 4.13
CA ILE A 298 8.99 8.71 5.36
C ILE A 298 9.00 10.15 5.93
N GLY A 299 8.01 10.97 5.54
CA GLY A 299 7.91 12.37 5.97
C GLY A 299 8.99 13.29 5.38
N LYS A 300 9.56 12.94 4.22
CA LYS A 300 10.58 13.73 3.52
C LYS A 300 10.08 14.23 2.17
N SER A 301 10.74 15.23 1.60
CA SER A 301 10.45 15.69 0.23
C SER A 301 11.34 14.96 -0.78
N GLY A 302 10.93 14.98 -2.06
CA GLY A 302 11.66 14.36 -3.16
C GLY A 302 11.15 12.97 -3.52
N SER A 303 11.99 12.17 -4.19
CA SER A 303 11.64 10.79 -4.57
C SER A 303 12.86 9.88 -4.57
N TYR A 304 12.64 8.60 -4.28
CA TYR A 304 13.55 7.54 -4.69
C TYR A 304 13.23 7.17 -6.15
N ARG A 305 14.24 7.21 -7.01
CA ARG A 305 14.08 6.99 -8.45
C ARG A 305 14.95 5.85 -8.92
N PHE A 306 14.34 4.85 -9.53
CA PHE A 306 15.03 3.67 -10.02
C PHE A 306 14.85 3.46 -11.51
N LYS A 307 15.93 3.10 -12.20
CA LYS A 307 15.91 2.54 -13.55
C LYS A 307 16.09 1.02 -13.46
N ILE A 308 15.09 0.29 -13.88
CA ILE A 308 14.96 -1.16 -13.76
C ILE A 308 15.12 -1.77 -15.15
N PRO A 309 16.19 -2.51 -15.43
CA PRO A 309 16.32 -3.20 -16.72
C PRO A 309 15.37 -4.39 -16.81
N LYS A 310 14.92 -4.73 -18.02
CA LYS A 310 14.12 -5.93 -18.33
C LYS A 310 14.62 -7.19 -17.65
N SER A 311 15.94 -7.36 -17.56
CA SER A 311 16.58 -8.53 -16.93
C SER A 311 16.26 -8.73 -15.44
N MET A 312 15.65 -7.74 -14.76
CA MET A 312 15.20 -7.85 -13.37
C MET A 312 13.71 -8.20 -13.25
N ILE A 313 12.96 -8.21 -14.35
CA ILE A 313 11.55 -8.63 -14.39
C ILE A 313 11.53 -10.15 -14.47
N GLN A 314 10.95 -10.79 -13.47
CA GLN A 314 10.75 -12.24 -13.41
C GLN A 314 9.35 -12.61 -13.92
N GLY A 315 9.13 -13.88 -14.26
CA GLY A 315 7.86 -14.35 -14.81
C GLY A 315 7.70 -14.13 -16.33
N LEU A 316 8.79 -13.79 -17.02
CA LEU A 316 8.89 -13.72 -18.48
C LEU A 316 9.08 -15.10 -19.13
#